data_AF-A0A836P560-F1
#
_entry.id   AF-A0A836P560-F1
#
_cell.length_a   1.000
_cell.length_b   1.000
_cell.length_c   1.000
_cell.angle_alpha   90.00
_cell.angle_beta   90.00
_cell.angle_gamma   90.00
#
_symmetry.space_group_name_H-M   'P 1'
#
loop_
_entity.id
_entity.type
_entity.pdbx_description
1 polymer ?
#
loop_
_entity_poly.entity_id
_entity_poly.type
_entity_poly.pdbx_seq_one_letter_code
_entity_poly.pdbx_strand_id
1 'polypeptide(L)' 'MLVLSLFAGAADEMKEALLVNPHDLDGVADAIATAASMPLASRIERWHAMMDHLRKNNINHWRQRYLQALSEV' A
#
# COMPACT_ATOMS: atom_id res chain seq x y z
N MET A 1 3.10 4.29 9.96
CA MET A 1 3.81 3.25 9.20
C MET A 1 2.82 2.14 8.88
N LEU A 2 2.86 1.57 7.68
CA LEU A 2 1.96 0.51 7.25
C LEU A 2 2.76 -0.79 7.08
N VAL A 3 2.35 -1.85 7.79
CA VAL A 3 2.81 -3.22 7.57
C VAL A 3 1.67 -3.94 6.84
N LEU A 4 1.94 -4.51 5.67
CA LEU A 4 0.91 -5.03 4.79
C LEU A 4 1.29 -6.41 4.25
N SER A 5 0.33 -7.32 4.19
CA SER A 5 0.55 -8.62 3.56
C SER A 5 0.84 -8.46 2.07
N LEU A 6 1.86 -9.17 1.57
CA LEU A 6 2.18 -9.29 0.14
C LEU A 6 1.00 -9.83 -0.69
N PHE A 7 0.08 -10.57 -0.06
CA PHE A 7 -1.09 -11.15 -0.71
C PHE A 7 -2.31 -10.23 -0.71
N ALA A 8 -2.23 -9.06 -0.07
CA ALA A 8 -3.31 -8.09 -0.15
C ALA A 8 -3.36 -7.47 -1.55
N GLY A 9 -4.55 -7.34 -2.15
CA GLY A 9 -4.70 -6.65 -3.44
C GLY A 9 -4.15 -5.21 -3.41
N ALA A 10 -4.20 -4.57 -2.23
CA ALA A 10 -3.62 -3.24 -2.02
C ALA A 10 -2.07 -3.23 -2.03
N ALA A 11 -1.38 -4.38 -1.94
CA ALA A 11 0.08 -4.43 -1.99
C ALA A 11 0.64 -3.99 -3.34
N ASP A 12 -0.17 -4.05 -4.41
CA ASP A 12 0.25 -3.54 -5.71
C ASP A 12 0.25 -2.01 -5.76
N GLU A 13 -0.65 -1.37 -5.02
CA GLU A 13 -0.82 0.08 -4.97
C GLU A 13 0.02 0.72 -3.85
N MET A 14 0.33 -0.04 -2.78
CA MET A 14 1.03 0.43 -1.58
C MET A 14 2.49 0.00 -1.53
N LYS A 15 3.26 0.29 -2.59
CA LYS A 15 4.67 -0.14 -2.71
C LYS A 15 5.59 0.36 -1.59
N GLU A 16 5.23 1.46 -0.93
CA GLU A 16 6.01 2.05 0.16
C GLU A 16 5.70 1.48 1.55
N ALA A 17 4.73 0.56 1.64
CA ALA A 17 4.45 -0.20 2.85
C ALA A 17 5.57 -1.22 3.13
N LEU A 18 5.70 -1.61 4.40
CA LEU A 18 6.50 -2.77 4.76
C LEU A 18 5.70 -4.03 4.40
N LEU A 19 6.02 -4.59 3.23
CA LEU A 19 5.36 -5.79 2.73
C LEU A 19 5.92 -7.03 3.45
N VAL A 20 5.02 -7.83 4.00
CA VAL A 20 5.35 -9.04 4.77
C VAL A 20 4.68 -10.27 4.20
N ASN A 21 5.34 -11.41 4.32
CA ASN A 21 4.72 -12.70 4.10
C ASN A 21 4.07 -13.14 5.43
N PRO A 22 2.73 -13.23 5.53
CA PRO A 22 2.06 -13.63 6.78
C PRO A 22 2.39 -15.06 7.24
N HIS A 23 2.94 -15.90 6.35
CA HIS A 23 3.40 -17.24 6.71
C HIS A 23 4.80 -17.27 7.31
N ASP A 24 5.53 -16.15 7.27
CA ASP A 24 6.85 -15.97 7.87
C ASP A 24 6.71 -15.12 9.15
N LEU A 25 6.55 -15.80 10.28
CA LEU A 25 6.32 -15.14 11.57
C LEU A 25 7.51 -14.29 12.02
N ASP A 26 8.74 -14.74 11.72
CA ASP A 26 9.96 -14.00 12.04
C ASP A 26 10.04 -12.73 11.18
N GLY A 27 9.76 -12.84 9.87
CA GLY A 27 9.68 -11.69 8.97
C GLY A 27 8.60 -10.67 9.36
N VAL A 28 7.46 -11.13 9.89
CA VAL A 28 6.42 -10.24 10.43
C VAL A 28 6.91 -9.52 11.69
N ALA A 29 7.58 -10.23 12.61
CA ALA A 29 8.12 -9.64 13.83
C ALA A 29 9.18 -8.57 13.52
N ASP A 30 10.09 -8.85 12.58
CA ASP A 30 11.12 -7.92 12.11
C ASP A 30 10.51 -6.68 11.45
N ALA A 31 9.45 -6.85 10.65
CA ALA A 31 8.75 -5.73 10.04
C ALA A 31 8.06 -4.84 11.07
N ILE A 32 7.47 -5.41 12.13
CA ILE A 32 6.89 -4.66 13.23
C ILE A 32 7.97 -3.89 14.00
N ALA A 33 9.10 -4.54 14.32
CA ALA A 33 10.23 -3.90 14.99
C ALA A 33 10.82 -2.74 14.15
N THR A 34 10.95 -2.95 12.84
CA THR A 34 11.37 -1.93 11.88
C THR A 34 10.37 -0.78 11.83
N ALA A 35 9.07 -1.06 11.79
CA ALA A 35 8.03 -0.04 11.78
C ALA A 35 8.05 0.82 13.07
N ALA A 36 8.30 0.19 14.22
CA ALA A 36 8.35 0.83 15.52
C ALA A 36 9.60 1.71 15.70
N SER A 37 10.75 1.29 15.15
CA SER A 37 12.01 2.03 15.23
C SER A 37 12.19 3.07 14.13
N MET A 38 11.31 3.12 13.12
CA MET A 38 11.51 4.01 11.98
C MET A 38 11.41 5.51 12.35
N PRO A 39 12.38 6.34 11.92
CA PRO A 39 12.33 7.79 12.13
C PRO A 39 11.05 8.43 11.59
N LEU A 40 10.58 9.48 12.26
CA LEU A 40 9.36 10.19 11.88
C LEU A 40 9.41 10.72 10.44
N ALA A 41 10.56 11.26 10.01
CA ALA A 41 10.72 11.80 8.66
C ALA A 41 10.43 10.74 7.57
N SER A 42 11.06 9.56 7.68
CA SER A 42 10.83 8.45 6.75
C SER A 42 9.39 7.91 6.78
N ARG A 43 8.75 7.94 7.96
CA ARG A 43 7.33 7.57 8.09
C ARG A 43 6.42 8.55 7.35
N ILE A 44 6.71 9.86 7.44
CA ILE A 44 5.94 10.90 6.74
C ILE A 44 6.12 10.78 5.23
N GLU A 45 7.35 10.61 4.77
CA GLU A 45 7.67 10.46 3.35
C GLU A 45 6.93 9.28 2.71
N ARG A 46 7.05 8.09 3.31
CA ARG A 46 6.33 6.88 2.86
C ARG A 46 4.82 7.07 2.88
N TRP A 47 4.29 7.71 3.92
CA TRP A 47 2.86 7.99 4.02
C TRP A 47 2.38 8.92 2.91
N HIS A 48 3.09 10.01 2.63
CA HIS A 48 2.76 10.92 1.53
C HIS A 48 2.75 10.20 0.18
N ALA A 49 3.78 9.40 -0.11
CA ALA A 49 3.84 8.63 -1.34
C ALA A 49 2.64 7.68 -1.52
N MET A 50 2.26 6.94 -0.46
CA MET A 50 1.07 6.08 -0.49
C MET A 50 -0.23 6.88 -0.67
N MET A 51 -0.36 8.01 0.03
CA MET A 51 -1.55 8.85 -0.07
C MET A 51 -1.70 9.50 -1.44
N ASP A 52 -0.61 9.90 -2.07
CA ASP A 52 -0.63 10.46 -3.42
C ASP A 52 -1.06 9.41 -4.45
N HIS A 53 -0.66 8.15 -4.26
CA HIS A 53 -1.15 7.05 -5.07
C HIS A 53 -2.65 6.82 -4.89
N LEU A 54 -3.13 6.73 -3.65
CA LEU A 54 -4.56 6.58 -3.32
C LEU A 54 -5.44 7.71 -3.87
N ARG A 55 -4.96 8.96 -3.80
CA ARG A 55 -5.70 10.13 -4.30
C ARG A 55 -5.86 10.10 -5.82
N LYS A 56 -4.83 9.63 -6.53
CA LYS A 56 -4.87 9.44 -7.98
C LYS A 56 -5.79 8.29 -8.37
N ASN A 57 -5.71 7.16 -7.67
CA ASN A 57 -6.51 5.96 -7.92
C ASN A 57 -7.77 5.90 -7.05
N ASN A 58 -8.48 7.02 -6.94
CA ASN A 58 -9.69 7.09 -6.13
C ASN A 58 -10.86 6.31 -6.77
N ILE A 59 -11.91 6.07 -5.99
CA ILE A 59 -13.11 5.32 -6.43
C ILE A 59 -13.81 5.94 -7.65
N ASN A 60 -13.72 7.25 -7.83
CA ASN A 60 -14.31 7.91 -9.00
C ASN A 60 -13.51 7.59 -10.27
N HIS A 61 -12.18 7.56 -10.16
CA HIS A 61 -11.30 7.16 -11.25
C HIS A 61 -11.51 5.70 -11.63
N TRP A 62 -11.65 4.81 -10.64
CA TRP A 62 -11.99 3.40 -10.88
C TRP A 62 -13.35 3.26 -11.59
N ARG A 63 -14.38 3.98 -11.13
CA ARG A 63 -15.72 3.95 -11.75
C ARG A 63 -15.67 4.40 -13.21
N GLN A 64 -14.97 5.50 -13.50
CA GLN A 64 -14.83 6.01 -14.87
C GLN A 64 -14.12 5.00 -15.77
N ARG A 65 -13.01 4.42 -15.32
CA ARG A 65 -12.28 3.38 -16.08
C ARG A 65 -13.14 2.15 -16.34
N TYR A 66 -13.91 1.71 -15.35
CA TYR A 66 -14.80 0.56 -15.50
C TYR A 66 -15.92 0.82 -16.52
N LEU A 67 -16.59 1.98 -16.42
CA LEU A 67 -17.64 2.36 -17.36
C LEU A 67 -17.09 2.57 -18.79
N GLN A 68 -15.90 3.15 -18.92
CA GLN A 68 -15.24 3.31 -20.22
C GLN A 68 -14.93 1.96 -20.85
N ALA A 69 -14.33 1.03 -20.10
CA ALA A 69 -14.04 -0.31 -20.58
C ALA A 69 -15.31 -1.07 -20.99
N LEU A 70 -16.44 -0.84 -20.32
CA LEU A 70 -17.73 -1.43 -20.69
C LEU A 70 -18.32 -0.81 -21.95
N SER A 71 -18.07 0.47 -22.22
CA SER A 71 -18.55 1.18 -23.41
C SER A 71 -17.72 0.93 -24.68
N GLU A 72 -16.52 0.37 -24.53
CA GLU A 72 -15.63 -0.03 -25.63
C GLU A 72 -15.89 -1.49 -26.09
N VAL A 73 -16.90 -2.16 -25.51
CA VAL A 73 -17.38 -3.52 -25.87
C VAL A 73 -18.61 -3.46 -26.75
#